data_AF-A0A821XHN4-F1
#
_entry.id   AF-A0A821XHN4-F1
#
_cell.length_a   1.000
_cell.length_b   1.000
_cell.length_c   1.000
_cell.angle_alpha   90.00
_cell.angle_beta   90.00
_cell.angle_gamma   90.00
#
_symmetry.space_group_name_H-M   'P 1'
#
loop_
_entity.id
_entity.type
_entity.pdbx_description
1 polymer ?
#
loop_
_entity_poly.entity_id
_entity_poly.type
_entity_poly.pdbx_seq_one_letter_code
_entity_poly.pdbx_strand_id
1 'polypeptide(L)' 'MWLEQLSQSRGDHNVFGVLIGNKKDKENYRVVSTQEGKQLATSRKLEFFECSA' A
#
# COMPACT_ATOMS: atom_id res chain seq x y z
N MET A 1 -10.69 2.44 7.09
CA MET A 1 -9.41 2.06 6.45
C MET A 1 -8.77 3.30 5.79
N TRP A 2 -7.44 3.45 5.75
CA TRP A 2 -6.77 4.65 5.19
C TRP A 2 -7.22 5.01 3.75
N LEU A 3 -7.33 4.00 2.88
CA LEU A 3 -7.76 4.20 1.49
C LEU A 3 -9.21 4.70 1.39
N GLU A 4 -10.09 4.29 2.31
CA GLU A 4 -11.48 4.79 2.35
C GLU A 4 -11.51 6.25 2.75
N GLN A 5 -10.71 6.64 3.75
CA GLN A 5 -10.61 8.04 4.19
C GLN A 5 -10.10 8.94 3.07
N LEU A 6 -9.09 8.48 2.31
CA LEU A 6 -8.61 9.18 1.12
C LEU A 6 -9.66 9.25 0.01
N SER A 7 -10.46 8.20 -0.19
CA SER A 7 -11.54 8.23 -1.18
C SER A 7 -12.66 9.22 -0.81
N GLN A 8 -12.93 9.40 0.48
CA GLN A 8 -13.97 10.30 0.97
C GLN A 8 -13.52 11.76 1.02
N SER A 9 -12.23 12.03 1.21
CA SER A 9 -11.67 13.39 1.27
C SER A 9 -11.28 13.96 -0.10
N ARG A 10 -11.37 13.16 -1.18
CA ARG A 10 -10.83 13.49 -2.51
C ARG A 10 -11.60 14.54 -3.31
N GLY A 11 -12.89 14.78 -3.04
CA GLY A 11 -13.72 15.59 -3.95
C GLY A 11 -13.57 15.09 -5.41
N ASP A 12 -13.44 16.01 -6.37
CA ASP A 12 -13.19 15.69 -7.81
C ASP A 12 -11.70 15.50 -8.16
N HIS A 13 -10.78 15.54 -7.20
CA HIS A 13 -9.35 15.49 -7.48
C HIS A 13 -8.80 14.06 -7.57
N ASN A 14 -8.08 13.79 -8.65
CA ASN A 14 -7.42 12.50 -8.85
C ASN A 14 -6.10 12.45 -8.06
N VAL A 15 -6.13 11.86 -6.86
CA VAL A 15 -4.94 11.58 -6.04
C VAL A 15 -4.22 10.33 -6.55
N PHE A 16 -2.95 10.50 -6.91
CA PHE A 16 -2.03 9.40 -7.17
C PHE A 16 -1.50 8.86 -5.86
N GLY A 17 -1.38 7.54 -5.74
CA GLY A 17 -0.93 6.89 -4.53
C GLY A 17 -0.14 5.62 -4.82
N VAL A 18 0.70 5.25 -3.87
CA VAL A 18 1.53 4.05 -3.90
C VAL A 18 1.44 3.36 -2.54
N LEU A 19 1.33 2.04 -2.53
CA LEU A 19 1.36 1.25 -1.31
C LEU A 19 2.81 0.85 -0.99
N ILE A 20 3.29 1.23 0.18
CA ILE A 20 4.67 0.94 0.62
C ILE A 20 4.66 -0.07 1.77
N GLY A 21 5.18 -1.26 1.52
CA GLY A 21 5.53 -2.24 2.54
C GLY A 21 6.88 -1.88 3.17
N ASN A 22 6.86 -1.06 4.22
CA ASN A 22 8.08 -0.62 4.88
C ASN A 22 8.67 -1.69 5.82
N LYS A 23 9.94 -1.51 6.22
CA LYS A 23 10.72 -2.40 7.11
C LYS A 23 11.03 -3.77 6.49
N LYS A 24 11.32 -3.80 5.19
CA LYS A 24 11.69 -5.02 4.45
C LYS A 24 12.93 -5.72 5.03
N ASP A 25 13.78 -5.00 5.76
CA ASP A 25 14.93 -5.53 6.49
C ASP A 25 14.55 -6.56 7.58
N LYS A 26 13.34 -6.48 8.15
CA LYS A 26 12.88 -7.34 9.26
C LYS A 26 12.19 -8.62 8.76
N GLU A 27 12.84 -9.38 7.90
CA GLU A 27 12.25 -10.57 7.25
C GLU A 27 11.78 -11.64 8.27
N ASN A 28 12.52 -11.82 9.37
CA ASN A 28 12.17 -12.77 10.44
C ASN A 28 10.87 -12.40 11.19
N TYR A 29 10.39 -11.16 11.05
CA TYR A 29 9.14 -10.67 11.64
C TYR A 29 8.09 -10.37 10.57
N ARG A 30 8.25 -10.92 9.37
CA ARG A 30 7.28 -10.73 8.29
C ARG A 30 5.94 -11.35 8.69
N VAL A 31 4.91 -10.51 8.68
CA VAL A 31 3.51 -10.91 8.91
C VAL A 31 2.65 -10.76 7.66
N VAL A 32 3.09 -9.98 6.67
CA VAL A 32 2.41 -9.79 5.38
C VAL A 32 3.34 -10.27 4.26
N SER A 33 2.85 -11.18 3.43
CA SER A 33 3.61 -11.66 2.27
C SER A 33 3.66 -10.57 1.18
N THR A 34 4.73 -10.56 0.38
CA THR A 34 4.84 -9.68 -0.79
C THR A 34 3.67 -9.87 -1.75
N GLN A 35 3.17 -11.11 -1.89
CA GLN A 35 2.02 -11.43 -2.74
C GLN A 35 0.73 -10.78 -2.23
N GLU A 36 0.46 -10.86 -0.94
CA GLU A 36 -0.73 -10.25 -0.32
C GLU A 36 -0.69 -8.72 -0.46
N GLY A 37 0.45 -8.10 -0.18
CA GLY A 37 0.62 -6.65 -0.37
C GLY A 37 0.39 -6.22 -1.83
N LYS A 38 0.93 -6.98 -2.79
CA LYS A 38 0.73 -6.73 -4.22
C LYS A 38 -0.72 -6.93 -4.67
N GLN A 39 -1.41 -7.96 -4.15
CA GLN A 39 -2.82 -8.20 -4.43
C GLN A 39 -3.69 -7.06 -3.92
N LEU A 40 -3.44 -6.58 -2.70
CA LEU A 40 -4.15 -5.44 -2.14
C LEU A 40 -3.95 -4.19 -2.99
N ALA A 41 -2.71 -3.85 -3.37
CA ALA A 41 -2.42 -2.70 -4.22
C ALA A 41 -3.11 -2.81 -5.59
N THR A 42 -3.04 -3.98 -6.22
CA THR A 42 -3.68 -4.25 -7.52
C THR A 42 -5.21 -4.06 -7.43
N SER A 43 -5.85 -4.58 -6.38
CA SER A 43 -7.30 -4.43 -6.16
C SER A 43 -7.75 -2.98 -6.00
N ARG A 44 -6.82 -2.10 -5.61
CA ARG A 44 -7.05 -0.66 -5.38
C ARG A 44 -6.44 0.23 -6.47
N LYS A 45 -5.91 -0.37 -7.55
CA LYS A 45 -5.22 0.31 -8.66
C LYS A 45 -4.05 1.20 -8.19
N LEU A 46 -3.27 0.69 -7.25
CA LEU A 46 -2.06 1.32 -6.72
C LEU A 46 -0.84 0.51 -7.15
N GLU A 47 0.29 1.19 -7.28
CA GLU A 47 1.58 0.50 -7.34
C GLU A 47 2.01 0.02 -5.95
N PHE A 48 2.87 -1.00 -5.89
CA PHE A 48 3.37 -1.56 -4.65
C PHE A 48 4.89 -1.68 -4.65
N PHE A 49 5.52 -1.20 -3.58
CA PHE A 49 6.96 -1.38 -3.35
C PHE A 49 7.19 -1.81 -1.90
N GLU A 50 8.24 -2.62 -1.70
CA GLU A 50 8.78 -2.89 -0.38
C GLU A 50 10.06 -2.09 -0.18
N CYS A 51 10.19 -1.43 0.97
CA CYS A 51 11.31 -0.55 1.28
C CYS A 51 11.81 -0.77 2.71
N SER A 52 13.03 -0.32 2.98
CA SER A 52 13.57 -0.12 4.33
C SER A 52 13.97 1.34 4.45
N ALA A 53 13.65 1.95 5.59
CA ALA A 53 14.12 3.29 5.96
C ALA A 53 15.54 3.26 6.51
#